data_AF-A0A847VDW1-F1
#
_entry.id   AF-A0A847VDW1-F1
#
_cell.length_a   1.000
_cell.length_b   1.000
_cell.length_c   1.000
_cell.angle_alpha   90.00
_cell.angle_beta   90.00
_cell.angle_gamma   90.00
#
_symmetry.space_group_name_H-M   'P 1'
#
loop_
_entity.id
_entity.type
_entity.pdbx_description
1 polymer ?
#
loop_
_entity_poly.entity_id
_entity_poly.type
_entity_poly.pdbx_seq_one_letter_code
_entity_poly.pdbx_strand_id
1 'polypeptide(L)'
;MEYSMFISFSEIQGLPDTTLPVLVMTAIEWLLNFTVVLCVLMIIVAGFQYIFSLGEEEKIKKATSSLLFALLGIVIAFIAPTIIQFVLDTFLL
;
A
#
# COMPACT_ATOMS: atom_id res chain seq x y z
N MET A 1 10.57 2.35 -18.48
CA MET A 1 10.05 3.26 -17.42
C MET A 1 8.61 2.90 -17.06
N GLU A 2 8.24 1.62 -17.16
CA GLU A 2 6.92 1.13 -16.77
C GLU A 2 7.14 -0.06 -15.84
N TYR A 3 7.00 0.18 -14.54
CA TYR A 3 6.74 -0.88 -13.56
C TYR A 3 5.57 -0.36 -12.70
N SER A 4 4.53 -1.19 -12.61
CA SER A 4 3.53 -1.22 -11.53
C SER A 4 2.46 -0.14 -11.36
N MET A 5 1.97 0.54 -12.42
CA MET A 5 0.73 1.36 -12.26
C MET A 5 -0.53 0.50 -12.06
N PHE A 6 -0.52 -0.77 -12.45
CA PHE A 6 -1.40 -1.80 -11.92
C PHE A 6 -0.54 -3.05 -11.73
N ILE A 7 -0.65 -3.68 -10.56
CA ILE A 7 -0.03 -4.99 -10.34
C ILE A 7 -0.72 -5.95 -11.31
N SER A 8 -0.01 -6.31 -12.38
CA SER A 8 -0.53 -7.05 -13.53
C SER A 8 -0.99 -8.45 -13.13
N PHE A 9 -2.29 -8.70 -13.34
CA PHE A 9 -2.99 -9.96 -13.15
C PHE A 9 -2.62 -11.10 -14.14
N SER A 10 -1.46 -11.07 -14.82
CA SER A 10 -1.27 -11.91 -16.02
C SER A 10 0.06 -12.63 -16.21
N GLU A 11 0.95 -12.71 -15.21
CA GLU A 11 2.26 -13.36 -15.41
C GLU A 11 2.57 -14.47 -14.40
N ILE A 12 1.56 -15.28 -14.03
CA ILE A 12 1.78 -16.57 -13.35
C ILE A 12 0.88 -17.64 -14.00
N GLN A 13 0.91 -17.75 -15.33
CA GLN A 13 0.46 -18.97 -16.02
C GLN A 13 1.69 -19.73 -16.52
N GLY A 14 2.34 -20.41 -15.58
CA GLY A 14 3.35 -21.41 -15.89
C GLY A 14 4.57 -21.33 -14.98
N LEU A 15 4.59 -22.15 -13.92
CA LEU A 15 5.70 -23.01 -13.52
C LEU A 15 5.22 -23.94 -12.37
N PRO A 16 5.82 -25.14 -12.23
CA PRO A 16 5.29 -26.26 -11.46
C PRO A 16 5.66 -26.21 -9.96
N ASP A 17 4.71 -26.59 -9.11
CA ASP A 17 4.84 -27.21 -7.78
C ASP A 17 5.88 -26.68 -6.77
N THR A 18 5.75 -25.41 -6.37
CA THR A 18 5.75 -25.08 -4.93
C THR A 18 4.49 -24.26 -4.65
N THR A 19 3.46 -24.88 -4.12
CA THR A 19 2.13 -24.25 -4.02
C THR A 19 2.07 -23.11 -2.99
N LEU A 20 3.06 -23.01 -2.10
CA LEU A 20 3.07 -22.04 -1.00
C LEU A 20 3.56 -20.64 -1.39
N PRO A 21 4.68 -20.45 -2.12
CA PRO A 21 5.18 -19.11 -2.45
C PRO A 21 4.22 -18.36 -3.37
N VAL A 22 3.59 -19.05 -4.32
CA VAL A 22 2.61 -18.48 -5.25
C VAL A 22 1.36 -17.98 -4.51
N LEU A 23 0.87 -18.75 -3.53
CA LEU A 23 -0.28 -18.32 -2.70
C LEU A 23 0.06 -17.10 -1.85
N VAL A 24 1.26 -17.05 -1.27
CA VAL A 24 1.72 -15.91 -0.46
C VAL A 24 1.88 -14.65 -1.31
N MET A 25 2.51 -14.76 -2.48
CA MET A 25 2.66 -13.63 -3.40
C MET A 25 1.30 -13.09 -3.87
N THR A 26 0.38 -13.98 -4.26
CA THR A 26 -0.98 -13.60 -4.69
C THR A 26 -1.75 -12.91 -3.56
N ALA A 27 -1.66 -13.41 -2.32
CA ALA A 27 -2.32 -12.80 -1.17
C ALA A 27 -1.76 -11.40 -0.85
N ILE A 28 -0.45 -11.22 -0.96
CA ILE A 28 0.23 -9.94 -0.72
C ILE A 28 -0.11 -8.91 -1.79
N GLU A 29 -0.11 -9.30 -3.06
CA GLU A 29 -0.50 -8.42 -4.16
C GLU A 29 -1.93 -7.92 -3.99
N TRP A 30 -2.85 -8.78 -3.58
CA TRP A 30 -4.22 -8.40 -3.28
C TRP A 30 -4.30 -7.42 -2.11
N LEU A 31 -3.56 -7.68 -1.03
CA LEU A 31 -3.51 -6.82 0.16
C LEU A 31 -2.90 -5.44 -0.14
N LEU A 32 -1.83 -5.39 -0.94
CA LEU A 32 -1.16 -4.15 -1.33
C LEU A 32 -2.07 -3.30 -2.22
N ASN A 33 -2.71 -3.89 -3.24
CA ASN A 33 -3.67 -3.17 -4.08
C ASN A 33 -4.81 -2.57 -3.25
N PHE A 34 -5.36 -3.35 -2.30
CA PHE A 34 -6.41 -2.88 -1.41
C PHE A 34 -5.93 -1.72 -0.51
N THR A 35 -4.71 -1.83 0.03
CA THR A 35 -4.10 -0.82 0.89
C THR A 35 -3.91 0.51 0.17
N VAL A 36 -3.46 0.48 -1.09
CA VAL A 36 -3.24 1.69 -1.90
C VAL A 36 -4.56 2.45 -2.10
N VAL A 37 -5.63 1.74 -2.48
CA VAL A 37 -6.96 2.34 -2.65
C VAL A 37 -7.45 2.95 -1.33
N LEU A 38 -7.29 2.24 -0.22
CA LEU A 38 -7.68 2.72 1.11
C LEU A 38 -6.90 3.98 1.53
N CYS A 39 -5.59 4.02 1.25
CA CYS A 39 -4.76 5.19 1.55
C CYS A 39 -5.23 6.44 0.79
N VAL A 40 -5.55 6.30 -0.50
CA VAL A 40 -6.06 7.42 -1.32
C VAL A 40 -7.37 7.96 -0.74
N LEU A 41 -8.29 7.09 -0.31
CA LEU A 41 -9.54 7.51 0.34
C LEU A 41 -9.29 8.30 1.63
N MET A 42 -8.36 7.83 2.47
CA MET A 42 -7.97 8.52 3.72
C MET A 42 -7.39 9.92 3.44
N ILE A 43 -6.57 10.08 2.39
CA ILE A 43 -6.01 11.38 1.99
C ILE A 43 -7.12 12.35 1.60
N ILE A 44 -8.10 11.88 0.81
CA ILE A 44 -9.21 12.72 0.36
C ILE A 44 -10.02 13.21 1.57
N VAL A 45 -10.38 12.31 2.49
CA VAL A 45 -11.14 12.67 3.71
C VAL A 45 -10.36 13.65 4.60
N ALA A 46 -9.07 13.39 4.81
CA ALA A 46 -8.20 14.27 5.60
C ALA A 46 -8.04 15.65 4.94
N GLY A 47 -7.94 15.71 3.61
CA GLY A 47 -7.84 16.94 2.84
C GLY A 47 -9.10 17.80 2.96
N PHE A 48 -10.29 17.19 2.85
CA PHE A 48 -11.54 17.90 3.10
C PHE A 48 -11.62 18.40 4.55
N GLN A 49 -11.27 17.58 5.52
CA GLN A 49 -11.27 17.98 6.92
C GLN A 49 -10.33 19.18 7.17
N TYR A 50 -9.17 19.20 6.53
CA TYR A 50 -8.21 20.32 6.62
C TYR A 50 -8.81 21.63 6.07
N ILE A 51 -9.43 21.58 4.89
CA ILE A 51 -10.06 22.75 4.25
C ILE A 51 -11.24 23.27 5.09
N PHE A 52 -12.08 22.38 5.63
CA PHE A 52 -13.24 22.74 6.46
C PHE A 52 -12.92 23.10 7.92
N SER A 53 -11.65 23.09 8.33
CA SER A 53 -11.27 23.40 9.71
C SER A 53 -11.43 24.87 10.10
N LEU A 54 -11.77 25.77 9.15
CA LEU A 54 -12.24 27.16 9.36
C LEU A 54 -11.40 28.02 10.34
N GLY A 55 -10.11 27.71 10.52
CA GLY A 55 -9.22 28.46 11.42
C GLY A 55 -9.19 27.98 12.87
N GLU A 56 -9.89 26.89 13.22
CA GLU A 56 -9.80 26.27 14.54
C GLU A 56 -8.54 25.40 14.62
N GLU A 57 -7.53 25.87 15.39
CA GLU A 57 -6.20 25.24 15.46
C GLU A 57 -6.25 23.74 15.79
N GLU A 58 -7.19 23.32 16.65
CA GLU A 58 -7.36 21.93 17.04
C GLU A 58 -7.76 21.03 15.85
N LYS A 59 -8.69 21.51 15.00
CA LYS A 59 -9.15 20.79 13.82
C LYS A 59 -8.07 20.74 12.73
N ILE A 60 -7.34 21.85 12.55
CA ILE A 60 -6.20 21.91 11.63
C ILE A 60 -5.11 20.92 12.04
N LYS A 61 -4.78 20.87 13.33
CA LYS A 61 -3.77 19.94 13.86
C LYS A 61 -4.20 18.50 13.64
N LYS A 62 -5.46 18.17 13.93
CA LYS A 62 -6.02 16.83 13.73
C LYS A 62 -6.01 16.40 12.26
N ALA A 63 -6.44 17.29 11.36
CA ALA A 63 -6.43 17.03 9.92
C ALA A 63 -5.01 16.85 9.37
N THR A 64 -4.06 17.67 9.83
CA THR A 64 -2.63 17.55 9.47
C THR A 64 -2.05 16.22 9.92
N SER A 65 -2.30 15.81 11.18
CA SER A 65 -1.84 14.51 11.66
C SER A 65 -2.45 13.37 10.84
N SER A 66 -3.74 13.44 10.51
CA SER A 66 -4.40 12.45 9.65
C SER A 66 -3.76 12.36 8.26
N LEU A 67 -3.40 13.50 7.68
CA LEU A 67 -2.72 13.57 6.38
C LEU A 67 -1.32 12.95 6.47
N LEU A 68 -0.57 13.25 7.53
CA LEU A 68 0.75 12.66 7.77
C LEU A 68 0.68 11.14 7.90
N PHE A 69 -0.30 10.59 8.62
CA PHE A 69 -0.49 9.14 8.72
C PHE A 69 -0.82 8.51 7.36
N ALA A 70 -1.66 9.15 6.55
CA ALA A 70 -1.99 8.66 5.22
C ALA A 70 -0.77 8.69 4.28
N LEU A 71 0.07 9.73 4.37
CA LEU A 71 1.34 9.81 3.64
C LEU A 71 2.32 8.72 4.08
N LEU A 72 2.48 8.49 5.38
CA LEU A 72 3.32 7.42 5.91
C LEU A 72 2.86 6.04 5.44
N GLY A 73 1.55 5.80 5.36
CA GLY A 73 0.98 4.56 4.84
C GLY A 73 1.40 4.29 3.39
N ILE A 74 1.40 5.32 2.54
CA ILE A 74 1.89 5.21 1.16
C ILE A 74 3.38 4.87 1.13
N VAL A 75 4.20 5.59 1.91
CA VAL A 75 5.65 5.34 1.97
C VAL A 75 5.95 3.89 2.38
N ILE A 76 5.23 3.36 3.37
CA ILE A 76 5.37 1.96 3.82
C ILE A 76 4.94 0.99 2.71
N ALA A 77 3.84 1.26 2.00
CA ALA A 77 3.38 0.43 0.90
C ALA A 77 4.41 0.31 -0.23
N PHE A 78 5.21 1.36 -0.48
CA PHE A 78 6.32 1.32 -1.44
C PHE A 78 7.49 0.45 -0.99
N ILE A 79 7.77 0.36 0.32
CA ILE A 79 8.92 -0.39 0.87
C ILE A 79 8.55 -1.86 1.14
N ALA A 80 7.27 -2.16 1.38
CA ALA A 80 6.75 -3.49 1.66
C ALA A 80 7.19 -4.59 0.66
N PRO A 81 7.06 -4.44 -0.68
CA PRO A 81 7.41 -5.52 -1.60
C PRO A 81 8.89 -5.93 -1.53
N THR A 82 9.79 -4.97 -1.30
CA THR A 82 11.23 -5.23 -1.14
C THR A 82 11.52 -6.14 0.05
N ILE A 83 10.88 -5.89 1.19
CA ILE A 83 11.07 -6.70 2.41
C ILE A 83 10.48 -8.09 2.21
N ILE A 84 9.34 -8.19 1.54
CA ILE A 84 8.65 -9.46 1.30
C ILE A 84 9.49 -10.37 0.41
N GLN A 85 10.03 -9.83 -0.69
CA GLN A 85 10.94 -10.56 -1.58
C GLN A 85 12.16 -11.07 -0.82
N PHE A 86 12.78 -10.23 0.02
CA PHE A 86 13.91 -10.63 0.84
C PHE A 86 13.61 -11.81 1.79
N VAL A 87 12.42 -11.81 2.41
CA VAL A 87 12.00 -12.90 3.29
C VAL A 87 11.74 -14.18 2.49
N LEU A 88 11.09 -14.09 1.34
CA LEU A 88 10.83 -15.25 0.47
C LEU A 88 12.15 -15.87 -0.02
N ASP A 89 13.08 -15.04 -0.50
CA ASP A 89 14.39 -15.49 -0.99
C ASP A 89 15.26 -16.08 0.12
N THR A 90 15.16 -15.58 1.36
CA THR A 90 15.98 -16.06 2.48
C THR A 90 15.43 -17.35 3.11
N PHE A 91 14.11 -17.57 3.07
CA PHE A 91 13.47 -18.72 3.74
C PHE A 91 13.12 -19.88 2.81
N LEU A 92 12.99 -19.65 1.50
CA LEU A 92 12.55 -20.68 0.54
C LEU A 92 13.63 -21.14 -0.44
N LEU A 93 14.74 -20.41 -0.56
CA LEU A 93 15.97 -20.85 -1.25
C LEU A 93 17.05 -21.21 -0.23
#